data_AF-A0A9W8JV99-F1
#
_entry.id   AF-A0A9W8JV99-F1
#
_cell.length_a   1.000
_cell.length_b   1.000
_cell.length_c   1.000
_cell.angle_alpha   90.00
_cell.angle_beta   90.00
_cell.angle_gamma   90.00
#
_symmetry.space_group_name_H-M   'P 1'
#
loop_
_entity.id
_entity.type
_entity.pdbx_description
1 polymer ?
#
loop_
_entity_poly.entity_id
_entity_poly.type
_entity_poly.pdbx_seq_one_letter_code
_entity_poly.pdbx_strand_id
1 'polypeptide(L)'
;MVSPATPRFEAVYADPTFRKKGKVHTKKANGKDVTVGEAVAKMGQRIQQDINEKFELSGDDCVDCTTWRCQYSPPVDEHTNVAMVEELLILYRDDAPSKVGAKATSIMQTNLKEKVAQYTLNFEALQARLDEEKKQRDEEKKQRDEEKKQRDEEKKQRDEERKQREKDMKDLKAEVAVLQTKVSKAATDRKELAARSAKLEAAAVRDRDEYDAKLMDKEVKIERLEGAVAKLEAEQAHSQRERAHDVDAIRLFSLDKARDQTLPLIQESSWAEAVEGRTPEQLRQHVSTRLMSLGIAIPPDCVHLLCGWNRFRDWGNIAAHFATKDEIQDAILREPEADRPKLEWLFNFSFGHPPSREL
;
A
#
# COMPACT_ATOMS: atom_id res chain seq x y z
N MET A 1 4.35 -42.18 -28.94
CA MET A 1 3.35 -41.29 -28.30
C MET A 1 4.12 -40.39 -27.34
N VAL A 2 4.35 -39.14 -27.74
CA VAL A 2 5.18 -38.17 -26.99
C VAL A 2 4.22 -37.18 -26.33
N SER A 3 4.25 -37.10 -24.99
CA SER A 3 3.48 -36.12 -24.23
C SER A 3 3.99 -34.71 -24.48
N PRO A 4 3.11 -33.69 -24.60
CA PRO A 4 3.54 -32.31 -24.72
C PRO A 4 3.97 -31.79 -23.34
N ALA A 5 5.18 -31.22 -23.29
CA ALA A 5 5.73 -30.57 -22.11
C ALA A 5 4.94 -29.29 -21.77
N THR A 6 4.62 -29.14 -20.49
CA THR A 6 4.02 -27.93 -19.92
C THR A 6 5.09 -26.84 -19.77
N PRO A 7 4.85 -25.57 -20.16
CA PRO A 7 5.83 -24.51 -19.95
C PRO A 7 5.86 -24.12 -18.48
N ARG A 8 7.05 -24.26 -17.88
CA ARG A 8 7.37 -23.81 -16.52
C ARG A 8 7.64 -22.30 -16.58
N PHE A 9 6.76 -21.49 -16.01
CA PHE A 9 7.04 -20.07 -15.80
C PHE A 9 8.01 -19.94 -14.62
N GLU A 10 9.28 -19.68 -14.91
CA GLU A 10 10.23 -19.20 -13.91
C GLU A 10 9.91 -17.74 -13.58
N ALA A 11 9.52 -17.50 -12.33
CA ALA A 11 9.44 -16.16 -11.77
C ALA A 11 10.86 -15.60 -11.63
N VAL A 12 11.21 -14.67 -12.50
CA VAL A 12 12.42 -13.85 -12.36
C VAL A 12 12.24 -12.95 -11.14
N TYR A 13 12.88 -13.32 -10.03
CA TYR A 13 13.05 -12.42 -8.88
C TYR A 13 13.94 -11.25 -9.31
N ALA A 14 13.39 -10.04 -9.26
CA ALA A 14 14.15 -8.82 -9.45
C ALA A 14 14.94 -8.49 -8.16
N ASP A 15 16.26 -8.41 -8.33
CA ASP A 15 17.25 -7.96 -7.35
C ASP A 15 16.97 -6.51 -6.89
N PRO A 16 16.87 -6.22 -5.57
CA PRO A 16 16.52 -4.89 -5.06
C PRO A 16 17.70 -3.89 -4.98
N THR A 17 18.88 -4.18 -5.51
CA THR A 17 20.07 -3.35 -5.27
C THR A 17 20.36 -2.21 -6.27
N PHE A 18 19.48 -1.93 -7.26
CA PHE A 18 19.69 -0.81 -8.20
C PHE A 18 18.79 0.40 -7.93
N ARG A 19 19.22 1.30 -7.05
CA ARG A 19 18.76 2.72 -7.04
C ARG A 19 19.93 3.68 -6.81
N LYS A 20 20.58 4.07 -7.92
CA LYS A 20 21.28 5.35 -8.02
C LYS A 20 20.87 6.08 -9.29
N LYS A 21 20.42 7.32 -9.07
CA LYS A 21 20.30 8.47 -9.99
C LYS A 21 19.18 8.41 -11.03
N GLY A 22 18.38 9.49 -11.00
CA GLY A 22 17.19 9.66 -11.81
C GLY A 22 17.44 9.57 -13.31
N LYS A 23 16.59 8.80 -13.96
CA LYS A 23 16.05 9.03 -15.30
C LYS A 23 14.84 8.11 -15.43
N VAL A 24 13.65 8.71 -15.45
CA VAL A 24 12.41 8.00 -15.74
C VAL A 24 12.49 7.58 -17.20
N HIS A 25 12.76 6.30 -17.46
CA HIS A 25 12.62 5.74 -18.80
C HIS A 25 11.14 5.54 -19.10
N THR A 26 10.57 6.44 -19.89
CA THR A 26 9.30 6.23 -20.58
C THR A 26 9.51 5.13 -21.63
N LYS A 27 8.72 4.03 -21.54
CA LYS A 27 8.66 3.03 -22.61
C LYS A 27 8.00 3.68 -23.82
N LYS A 28 8.78 3.80 -24.91
CA LYS A 28 8.33 4.32 -26.20
C LYS A 28 7.38 3.32 -26.86
N ALA A 29 6.11 3.69 -27.00
CA ALA A 29 5.24 3.16 -28.04
C ALA A 29 5.19 4.21 -29.16
N ASN A 30 5.71 3.89 -30.34
CA ASN A 30 5.64 4.69 -31.57
C ASN A 30 6.28 6.10 -31.60
N GLY A 31 7.32 6.34 -30.79
CA GLY A 31 8.26 7.45 -31.03
C GLY A 31 7.73 8.86 -30.80
N LYS A 32 6.60 9.03 -30.11
CA LYS A 32 6.15 10.34 -29.58
C LYS A 32 5.95 10.24 -28.08
N ASP A 33 6.56 11.14 -27.33
CA ASP A 33 6.33 11.27 -25.89
C ASP A 33 4.89 11.77 -25.69
N VAL A 34 4.02 10.89 -25.20
CA VAL A 34 2.63 11.23 -24.88
C VAL A 34 2.56 11.48 -23.39
N THR A 35 2.17 12.69 -23.00
CA THR A 35 1.97 13.05 -21.59
C THR A 35 0.74 12.33 -21.03
N VAL A 36 0.69 12.12 -19.71
CA VAL A 36 -0.48 11.51 -19.03
C VAL A 36 -1.78 12.27 -19.36
N GLY A 37 -1.71 13.59 -19.57
CA GLY A 37 -2.85 14.40 -20.00
C GLY A 37 -3.37 14.05 -21.40
N GLU A 38 -2.48 13.81 -22.37
CA GLU A 38 -2.86 13.39 -23.72
C GLU A 38 -3.44 11.98 -23.78
N ALA A 39 -2.96 11.08 -22.92
CA ALA A 39 -3.53 9.73 -22.80
C ALA A 39 -4.97 9.75 -22.25
N VAL A 40 -5.22 10.58 -21.24
CA VAL A 40 -6.58 10.77 -20.67
C VAL A 40 -7.51 11.46 -21.67
N ALA A 41 -7.01 12.46 -22.41
CA ALA A 41 -7.81 13.13 -23.45
C ALA A 41 -8.21 12.17 -24.59
N LYS A 42 -7.28 11.30 -25.04
CA LYS A 42 -7.58 10.28 -26.05
C LYS A 42 -8.55 9.21 -25.54
N MET A 43 -8.48 8.86 -24.24
CA MET A 43 -9.44 7.92 -23.64
C MET A 43 -10.84 8.53 -23.57
N GLY A 44 -10.96 9.81 -23.22
CA GLY A 44 -12.23 10.54 -23.23
C GLY A 44 -12.86 10.64 -24.63
N GLN A 45 -12.05 10.92 -25.66
CA GLN A 45 -12.52 10.93 -27.05
C GLN A 45 -13.04 9.56 -27.51
N ARG A 46 -12.36 8.48 -27.12
CA ARG A 46 -12.79 7.10 -27.44
C ARG A 46 -14.09 6.71 -26.76
N ILE A 47 -14.27 7.07 -25.49
CA ILE A 47 -15.53 6.82 -24.77
C ILE A 47 -16.68 7.61 -25.41
N GLN A 48 -16.45 8.86 -25.82
CA GLN A 48 -17.47 9.66 -26.50
C GLN A 48 -17.83 9.09 -27.88
N GLN A 49 -16.85 8.55 -28.60
CA GLN A 49 -17.05 7.90 -29.89
C GLN A 49 -17.83 6.59 -29.75
N ASP A 50 -17.50 5.75 -28.76
CA ASP A 50 -18.24 4.53 -28.42
C ASP A 50 -19.69 4.81 -27.99
N ILE A 51 -19.94 5.94 -27.31
CA ILE A 51 -21.29 6.39 -26.95
C ILE A 51 -22.06 6.80 -28.21
N ASN A 52 -21.44 7.56 -29.11
CA ASN A 52 -22.08 8.01 -30.36
C ASN A 52 -22.30 6.86 -31.36
N GLU A 53 -21.46 5.80 -31.33
CA GLU A 53 -21.63 4.61 -32.19
C GLU A 53 -22.66 3.62 -31.63
N LYS A 54 -22.83 3.54 -30.30
CA LYS A 54 -23.82 2.64 -29.67
C LYS A 54 -25.21 3.23 -29.56
N PHE A 55 -25.33 4.55 -29.55
CA PHE A 55 -26.59 5.25 -29.59
C PHE A 55 -26.66 5.96 -30.94
N GLU A 56 -27.37 5.39 -31.91
CA GLU A 56 -27.76 6.04 -33.17
C GLU A 56 -28.63 7.28 -32.85
N LEU A 57 -28.02 8.31 -32.29
CA LEU A 57 -28.60 9.64 -32.19
C LEU A 57 -28.37 10.27 -33.56
N SER A 58 -29.30 9.98 -34.47
CA SER A 58 -29.53 10.81 -35.64
C SER A 58 -29.78 12.23 -35.13
N GLY A 59 -28.80 13.09 -35.35
CA GLY A 59 -28.99 14.53 -35.24
C GLY A 59 -29.79 14.97 -36.45
N ASP A 60 -31.11 15.02 -36.28
CA ASP A 60 -32.02 15.89 -37.01
C ASP A 60 -33.27 16.12 -36.12
N ASP A 61 -33.27 17.29 -35.48
CA ASP A 61 -34.38 18.22 -35.30
C ASP A 61 -35.65 17.76 -34.55
N CYS A 62 -35.80 18.22 -33.30
CA CYS A 62 -36.35 19.52 -32.89
C CYS A 62 -37.87 19.49 -32.73
N VAL A 63 -38.28 19.37 -31.47
CA VAL A 63 -39.63 19.59 -30.98
C VAL A 63 -39.93 21.09 -31.06
N ASP A 64 -40.67 21.49 -32.09
CA ASP A 64 -41.32 22.80 -32.12
C ASP A 64 -42.78 22.63 -31.72
N CYS A 65 -43.12 23.25 -30.60
CA CYS A 65 -44.42 23.19 -29.97
C CYS A 65 -45.05 24.57 -30.16
N THR A 66 -45.91 24.74 -31.17
CA THR A 66 -46.97 25.76 -31.15
C THR A 66 -48.00 25.53 -32.26
N THR A 67 -49.27 25.67 -31.87
CA THR A 67 -50.43 25.97 -32.72
C THR A 67 -50.95 24.85 -33.63
N TRP A 68 -52.16 24.34 -33.35
CA TRP A 68 -53.33 24.54 -34.23
C TRP A 68 -54.63 24.08 -33.56
N ARG A 69 -55.68 24.84 -33.86
CA ARG A 69 -57.05 24.80 -33.35
C ARG A 69 -57.87 23.64 -33.92
N CYS A 70 -58.83 23.19 -33.11
CA CYS A 70 -60.28 23.07 -33.40
C CYS A 70 -60.70 22.62 -34.82
N GLN A 71 -61.41 21.48 -34.89
CA GLN A 71 -62.76 21.32 -35.47
C GLN A 71 -63.04 19.84 -35.71
N TYR A 72 -63.96 19.23 -34.96
CA TYR A 72 -64.78 18.11 -35.43
C TYR A 72 -65.99 17.99 -34.50
N SER A 73 -67.08 18.66 -34.90
CA SER A 73 -68.44 18.33 -34.47
C SER A 73 -69.03 17.36 -35.51
N PRO A 74 -69.84 16.37 -35.13
CA PRO A 74 -70.61 15.58 -36.07
C PRO A 74 -71.83 16.39 -36.58
N PRO A 75 -72.34 16.11 -37.80
CA PRO A 75 -73.52 16.76 -38.33
C PRO A 75 -74.79 16.20 -37.68
N VAL A 76 -75.69 17.10 -37.30
CA VAL A 76 -77.08 16.79 -36.94
C VAL A 76 -77.90 17.07 -38.19
N ASP A 77 -78.25 16.02 -38.93
CA ASP A 77 -79.19 16.10 -40.03
C ASP A 77 -80.62 15.90 -39.49
N GLU A 78 -81.19 16.95 -38.92
CA GLU A 78 -82.64 17.11 -38.85
C GLU A 78 -83.05 17.90 -40.09
N HIS A 79 -83.53 17.24 -41.13
CA HIS A 79 -84.49 17.76 -42.13
C HIS A 79 -84.84 16.65 -43.14
N THR A 80 -85.72 15.74 -42.72
CA THR A 80 -86.52 14.95 -43.67
C THR A 80 -88.00 15.10 -43.33
N ASN A 81 -88.52 16.22 -43.82
CA ASN A 81 -89.84 16.38 -44.43
C ASN A 81 -90.96 15.43 -43.95
N VAL A 82 -91.70 15.98 -42.99
CA VAL A 82 -93.14 15.83 -42.78
C VAL A 82 -93.88 16.33 -44.04
N ALA A 83 -93.89 15.52 -45.10
CA ALA A 83 -94.57 15.83 -46.37
C ALA A 83 -95.42 14.65 -46.88
N MET A 84 -96.23 14.05 -46.00
CA MET A 84 -97.21 13.01 -46.37
C MET A 84 -98.50 13.06 -45.51
N VAL A 85 -98.98 14.26 -45.13
CA VAL A 85 -100.26 14.40 -44.40
C VAL A 85 -101.17 15.52 -44.96
N GLU A 86 -100.97 15.95 -46.21
CA GLU A 86 -101.90 16.85 -46.92
C GLU A 86 -102.34 16.25 -48.27
N GLU A 87 -102.97 15.08 -48.23
CA GLU A 87 -103.73 14.55 -49.38
C GLU A 87 -105.06 13.94 -48.91
N LEU A 88 -105.84 14.78 -48.24
CA LEU A 88 -107.27 14.55 -47.96
C LEU A 88 -108.07 15.64 -48.67
N LEU A 89 -109.12 15.20 -49.39
CA LEU A 89 -110.35 15.95 -49.66
C LEU A 89 -110.39 16.89 -50.87
N ILE A 90 -110.08 16.41 -52.07
CA ILE A 90 -110.79 16.84 -53.27
C ILE A 90 -110.96 15.62 -54.18
N LEU A 91 -112.19 15.10 -54.32
CA LEU A 91 -112.76 14.47 -55.52
C LEU A 91 -114.19 13.98 -55.19
N TYR A 92 -115.19 14.73 -55.69
CA TYR A 92 -116.60 14.37 -56.00
C TYR A 92 -117.49 13.91 -54.82
N ARG A 93 -118.60 14.54 -54.39
CA ARG A 93 -119.66 15.42 -54.97
C ARG A 93 -120.27 14.98 -56.30
N ASP A 94 -121.59 14.80 -56.25
CA ASP A 94 -122.59 14.69 -57.31
C ASP A 94 -122.80 13.31 -57.96
N ASP A 95 -123.77 12.55 -57.43
CA ASP A 95 -124.86 11.99 -58.24
C ASP A 95 -126.02 11.40 -57.40
N ALA A 96 -127.22 11.50 -58.00
CA ALA A 96 -128.58 11.36 -57.47
C ALA A 96 -128.95 10.00 -56.81
N PRO A 97 -130.03 9.96 -55.98
CA PRO A 97 -130.43 8.74 -55.27
C PRO A 97 -131.20 7.79 -56.18
N SER A 98 -130.56 6.68 -56.58
CA SER A 98 -131.25 5.58 -57.27
C SER A 98 -131.35 4.33 -56.38
N LYS A 99 -132.52 3.68 -56.46
CA LYS A 99 -133.04 2.63 -55.58
C LYS A 99 -132.32 1.27 -55.69
N VAL A 100 -131.03 1.22 -55.30
CA VAL A 100 -130.28 -0.05 -55.07
C VAL A 100 -129.45 0.02 -53.76
N GLY A 101 -129.76 0.97 -52.88
CA GLY A 101 -128.94 1.36 -51.72
C GLY A 101 -129.20 0.63 -50.41
N ALA A 102 -129.54 -0.67 -50.41
CA ALA A 102 -129.65 -1.48 -49.18
C ALA A 102 -128.62 -2.63 -49.09
N LYS A 103 -128.09 -3.11 -50.23
CA LYS A 103 -127.09 -4.20 -50.27
C LYS A 103 -125.64 -3.68 -50.37
N ALA A 104 -125.42 -2.56 -51.05
CA ALA A 104 -124.10 -1.91 -51.14
C ALA A 104 -123.72 -1.15 -49.85
N THR A 105 -124.68 -0.59 -49.14
CA THR A 105 -124.53 0.01 -47.79
C THR A 105 -124.20 -1.05 -46.74
N SER A 106 -124.71 -2.27 -46.86
CA SER A 106 -124.35 -3.39 -45.97
C SER A 106 -122.90 -3.85 -46.17
N ILE A 107 -122.46 -4.03 -47.42
CA ILE A 107 -121.07 -4.43 -47.75
C ILE A 107 -120.05 -3.32 -47.44
N MET A 108 -120.40 -2.05 -47.68
CA MET A 108 -119.55 -0.93 -47.27
C MET A 108 -119.52 -0.75 -45.75
N GLN A 109 -120.63 -0.97 -45.03
CA GLN A 109 -120.64 -0.96 -43.57
C GLN A 109 -119.85 -2.13 -42.96
N THR A 110 -119.84 -3.32 -43.56
CA THR A 110 -118.98 -4.43 -43.10
C THR A 110 -117.50 -4.15 -43.39
N ASN A 111 -117.15 -3.65 -44.58
CA ASN A 111 -115.77 -3.25 -44.90
C ASN A 111 -115.27 -2.07 -44.05
N LEU A 112 -116.16 -1.12 -43.70
CA LEU A 112 -115.83 -0.01 -42.81
C LEU A 112 -115.69 -0.49 -41.36
N LYS A 113 -116.54 -1.42 -40.91
CA LYS A 113 -116.41 -2.05 -39.57
C LYS A 113 -115.14 -2.89 -39.46
N GLU A 114 -114.77 -3.63 -40.51
CA GLU A 114 -113.52 -4.39 -40.56
C GLU A 114 -112.31 -3.46 -40.58
N LYS A 115 -112.32 -2.37 -41.37
CA LYS A 115 -111.26 -1.37 -41.35
C LYS A 115 -111.16 -0.65 -40.01
N VAL A 116 -112.29 -0.26 -39.39
CA VAL A 116 -112.28 0.36 -38.06
C VAL A 116 -111.75 -0.62 -37.02
N ALA A 117 -112.17 -1.89 -37.03
CA ALA A 117 -111.63 -2.92 -36.14
C ALA A 117 -110.12 -3.14 -36.36
N GLN A 118 -109.65 -3.12 -37.62
CA GLN A 118 -108.23 -3.23 -37.94
C GLN A 118 -107.43 -1.99 -37.53
N TYR A 119 -107.99 -0.79 -37.66
CA TYR A 119 -107.39 0.44 -37.15
C TYR A 119 -107.36 0.48 -35.62
N THR A 120 -108.39 -0.02 -34.94
CA THR A 120 -108.40 -0.14 -33.48
C THR A 120 -107.33 -1.12 -33.01
N LEU A 121 -107.21 -2.29 -33.66
CA LEU A 121 -106.14 -3.26 -33.35
C LEU A 121 -104.75 -2.70 -33.64
N ASN A 122 -104.57 -1.98 -34.74
CA ASN A 122 -103.30 -1.32 -35.06
C ASN A 122 -102.98 -0.18 -34.08
N PHE A 123 -103.99 0.57 -33.64
CA PHE A 123 -103.83 1.63 -32.66
C PHE A 123 -103.48 1.06 -31.27
N GLU A 124 -104.15 0.00 -30.83
CA GLU A 124 -103.82 -0.72 -29.59
C GLU A 124 -102.42 -1.35 -29.66
N ALA A 125 -102.02 -1.91 -30.80
CA ALA A 125 -100.67 -2.44 -31.01
C ALA A 125 -99.60 -1.34 -31.04
N LEU A 126 -99.91 -0.17 -31.60
CA LEU A 126 -99.04 1.02 -31.54
C LEU A 126 -98.94 1.57 -30.11
N GLN A 127 -100.04 1.61 -29.37
CA GLN A 127 -100.07 2.03 -27.97
C GLN A 127 -99.22 1.09 -27.12
N ALA A 128 -99.37 -0.23 -27.28
CA ALA A 128 -98.56 -1.23 -26.59
C ALA A 128 -97.07 -1.12 -26.94
N ARG A 129 -96.74 -0.82 -28.21
CA ARG A 129 -95.34 -0.55 -28.63
C ARG A 129 -94.78 0.71 -27.98
N LEU A 130 -95.56 1.79 -27.91
CA LEU A 130 -95.14 3.04 -27.26
C LEU A 130 -94.94 2.85 -25.75
N ASP A 131 -95.79 2.07 -25.09
CA ASP A 131 -95.65 1.77 -23.66
C ASP A 131 -94.41 0.89 -23.40
N GLU A 132 -94.14 -0.11 -24.24
CA GLU A 132 -92.94 -0.94 -24.14
C GLU A 132 -91.67 -0.14 -24.46
N GLU A 133 -91.70 0.75 -25.46
CA GLU A 133 -90.58 1.64 -25.80
C GLU A 133 -90.32 2.67 -24.69
N LYS A 134 -91.38 3.18 -24.05
CA LYS A 134 -91.26 4.07 -22.89
C LYS A 134 -90.61 3.33 -21.72
N LYS A 135 -91.01 2.09 -21.47
CA LYS A 135 -90.40 1.23 -20.44
C LYS A 135 -88.92 0.95 -20.74
N GLN A 136 -88.56 0.64 -21.99
CA GLN A 136 -87.17 0.47 -22.41
C GLN A 136 -86.34 1.74 -22.21
N ARG A 137 -86.90 2.92 -22.54
CA ARG A 137 -86.21 4.20 -22.31
C ARG A 137 -85.99 4.50 -20.83
N ASP A 138 -86.96 4.19 -19.97
CA ASP A 138 -86.81 4.36 -18.53
C ASP A 138 -85.73 3.40 -17.95
N GLU A 139 -85.68 2.16 -18.45
CA GLU A 139 -84.65 1.18 -18.09
C GLU A 139 -83.25 1.62 -18.57
N GLU A 140 -83.13 2.08 -19.81
CA GLU A 140 -81.88 2.60 -20.40
C GLU A 140 -81.41 3.88 -19.70
N LYS A 141 -82.35 4.75 -19.30
CA LYS A 141 -82.04 5.94 -18.50
C LYS A 141 -81.50 5.55 -17.14
N LYS A 142 -82.10 4.57 -16.47
CA LYS A 142 -81.60 4.05 -15.18
C LYS A 142 -80.20 3.45 -15.32
N GLN A 143 -79.94 2.67 -16.37
CA GLN A 143 -78.60 2.14 -16.65
C GLN A 143 -77.57 3.25 -16.88
N ARG A 144 -77.92 4.29 -17.64
CA ARG A 144 -77.06 5.46 -17.86
C ARG A 144 -76.76 6.22 -16.58
N ASP A 145 -77.74 6.39 -15.69
CA ASP A 145 -77.54 7.06 -14.41
C ASP A 145 -76.62 6.23 -13.48
N GLU A 146 -76.77 4.90 -13.47
CA GLU A 146 -75.90 3.98 -12.72
C GLU A 146 -74.46 4.01 -13.26
N GLU A 147 -74.28 3.95 -14.58
CA GLU A 147 -72.97 4.02 -15.24
C GLU A 147 -72.30 5.37 -14.98
N LYS A 148 -73.07 6.47 -15.04
CA LYS A 148 -72.57 7.81 -14.72
C LYS A 148 -72.06 7.88 -13.28
N LYS A 149 -72.81 7.30 -12.32
CA LYS A 149 -72.40 7.24 -10.92
C LYS A 149 -71.10 6.44 -10.75
N GLN A 150 -70.97 5.29 -11.42
CA GLN A 150 -69.73 4.50 -11.39
C GLN A 150 -68.54 5.28 -11.96
N ARG A 151 -68.73 5.99 -13.08
CA ARG A 151 -67.68 6.84 -13.68
C ARG A 151 -67.26 7.99 -12.77
N ASP A 152 -68.20 8.63 -12.08
CA ASP A 152 -67.91 9.70 -11.13
C ASP A 152 -67.10 9.18 -9.91
N GLU A 153 -67.43 7.98 -9.44
CA GLU A 153 -66.73 7.33 -8.32
C GLU A 153 -65.32 6.85 -8.72
N GLU A 154 -65.15 6.27 -9.91
CA GLU A 154 -63.85 5.93 -10.47
C GLU A 154 -62.98 7.17 -10.67
N LYS A 155 -63.55 8.26 -11.19
CA LYS A 155 -62.84 9.53 -11.37
C LYS A 155 -62.35 10.07 -10.03
N LYS A 156 -63.17 10.00 -8.98
CA LYS A 156 -62.79 10.42 -7.63
C LYS A 156 -61.62 9.59 -7.10
N GLN A 157 -61.65 8.26 -7.28
CA GLN A 157 -60.54 7.38 -6.88
C GLN A 157 -59.25 7.72 -7.63
N ARG A 158 -59.31 7.96 -8.94
CA ARG A 158 -58.14 8.36 -9.75
C ARG A 158 -57.58 9.70 -9.30
N ASP A 159 -58.42 10.67 -8.96
CA ASP A 159 -57.98 11.98 -8.46
C ASP A 159 -57.32 11.87 -7.08
N GLU A 160 -57.82 11.00 -6.19
CA GLU A 160 -57.19 10.71 -4.89
C GLU A 160 -55.85 9.99 -5.05
N GLU A 161 -55.76 8.99 -5.93
CA GLU A 161 -54.51 8.29 -6.24
C GLU A 161 -53.47 9.23 -6.84
N ARG A 162 -53.88 10.12 -7.75
CA ARG A 162 -52.99 11.14 -8.32
C ARG A 162 -52.42 12.07 -7.25
N LYS A 163 -53.25 12.57 -6.33
CA LYS A 163 -52.79 13.41 -5.21
C LYS A 163 -51.79 12.68 -4.32
N GLN A 164 -52.01 11.39 -4.07
CA GLN A 164 -51.08 10.57 -3.29
C GLN A 164 -49.73 10.41 -4.02
N ARG A 165 -49.74 10.08 -5.31
CA ARG A 165 -48.51 9.97 -6.12
C ARG A 165 -47.74 11.29 -6.19
N GLU A 166 -48.43 12.42 -6.29
CA GLU A 166 -47.81 13.76 -6.27
C GLU A 166 -47.13 14.04 -4.92
N LYS A 167 -47.75 13.62 -3.81
CA LYS A 167 -47.14 13.71 -2.46
C LYS A 167 -45.91 12.82 -2.35
N ASP A 168 -46.01 11.56 -2.75
CA ASP A 168 -44.89 10.60 -2.68
C ASP A 168 -43.71 11.06 -3.54
N MET A 169 -43.97 11.61 -4.74
CA MET A 169 -42.91 12.18 -5.60
C MET A 169 -42.21 13.37 -4.92
N LYS A 170 -42.97 14.22 -4.22
CA LYS A 170 -42.41 15.36 -3.49
C LYS A 170 -41.53 14.91 -2.32
N ASP A 171 -41.98 13.90 -1.58
CA ASP A 171 -41.23 13.35 -0.44
C ASP A 171 -39.94 12.64 -0.92
N LEU A 172 -40.02 11.83 -1.97
CA LEU A 172 -38.85 11.21 -2.61
C LEU A 172 -37.86 12.25 -3.14
N LYS A 173 -38.34 13.33 -3.76
CA LYS A 173 -37.48 14.42 -4.24
C LYS A 173 -36.75 15.11 -3.09
N ALA A 174 -37.42 15.31 -1.95
CA ALA A 174 -36.81 15.87 -0.76
C ALA A 174 -35.74 14.92 -0.19
N GLU A 175 -36.02 13.61 -0.13
CA GLU A 175 -35.05 12.60 0.33
C GLU A 175 -33.81 12.55 -0.57
N VAL A 176 -33.98 12.55 -1.89
CA VAL A 176 -32.88 12.57 -2.87
C VAL A 176 -32.00 13.81 -2.67
N ALA A 177 -32.58 14.98 -2.43
CA ALA A 177 -31.81 16.20 -2.15
C ALA A 177 -30.98 16.08 -0.85
N VAL A 178 -31.55 15.48 0.21
CA VAL A 178 -30.82 15.22 1.46
C VAL A 178 -29.68 14.22 1.23
N LEU A 179 -29.91 13.15 0.46
CA LEU A 179 -28.86 12.18 0.14
C LEU A 179 -27.76 12.82 -0.73
N GLN A 180 -28.11 13.67 -1.69
CA GLN A 180 -27.14 14.36 -2.54
C GLN A 180 -26.24 15.31 -1.74
N THR A 181 -26.79 16.02 -0.75
CA THR A 181 -25.98 16.85 0.17
C THR A 181 -25.07 16.00 1.06
N LYS A 182 -25.55 14.87 1.60
CA LYS A 182 -24.74 13.92 2.37
C LYS A 182 -23.58 13.33 1.54
N VAL A 183 -23.84 12.93 0.30
CA VAL A 183 -22.80 12.41 -0.62
C VAL A 183 -21.76 13.48 -0.95
N SER A 184 -22.20 14.72 -1.20
CA SER A 184 -21.29 15.84 -1.47
C SER A 184 -20.38 16.13 -0.27
N LYS A 185 -20.93 16.11 0.95
CA LYS A 185 -20.17 16.25 2.20
C LYS A 185 -19.20 15.09 2.42
N ALA A 186 -19.63 13.85 2.22
CA ALA A 186 -18.75 12.69 2.33
C ALA A 186 -17.58 12.76 1.33
N ALA A 187 -17.82 13.31 0.13
CA ALA A 187 -16.76 13.51 -0.86
C ALA A 187 -15.74 14.58 -0.43
N THR A 188 -16.17 15.67 0.22
CA THR A 188 -15.25 16.67 0.79
C THR A 188 -14.45 16.11 1.95
N ASP A 189 -15.11 15.41 2.87
CA ASP A 189 -14.48 14.79 4.04
C ASP A 189 -13.42 13.76 3.60
N ARG A 190 -13.71 12.98 2.55
CA ARG A 190 -12.74 12.03 1.96
C ARG A 190 -11.52 12.73 1.37
N LYS A 191 -11.70 13.88 0.71
CA LYS A 191 -10.58 14.69 0.17
C LYS A 191 -9.72 15.25 1.31
N GLU A 192 -10.33 15.74 2.38
CA GLU A 192 -9.60 16.23 3.55
C GLU A 192 -8.84 15.11 4.26
N LEU A 193 -9.45 13.94 4.43
CA LEU A 193 -8.78 12.77 5.02
C LEU A 193 -7.58 12.33 4.17
N ALA A 194 -7.73 12.27 2.85
CA ALA A 194 -6.64 11.95 1.94
C ALA A 194 -5.49 12.97 2.03
N ALA A 195 -5.80 14.27 2.12
CA ALA A 195 -4.80 15.31 2.31
C ALA A 195 -4.09 15.21 3.67
N ARG A 196 -4.81 14.85 4.74
CA ARG A 196 -4.20 14.60 6.06
C ARG A 196 -3.30 13.37 6.04
N SER A 197 -3.73 12.28 5.40
CA SER A 197 -2.93 11.05 5.24
C SER A 197 -1.62 11.35 4.51
N ALA A 198 -1.70 12.07 3.38
CA ALA A 198 -0.51 12.45 2.62
C ALA A 198 0.47 13.32 3.44
N LYS A 199 -0.04 14.23 4.28
CA LYS A 199 0.81 15.04 5.18
C LYS A 199 1.50 14.18 6.24
N LEU A 200 0.80 13.22 6.82
CA LEU A 200 1.37 12.31 7.82
C LEU A 200 2.42 11.39 7.21
N GLU A 201 2.17 10.84 6.02
CA GLU A 201 3.15 10.04 5.28
C GLU A 201 4.41 10.85 4.95
N ALA A 202 4.24 12.10 4.48
CA ALA A 202 5.37 12.99 4.21
C ALA A 202 6.14 13.41 5.48
N ALA A 203 5.49 13.46 6.65
CA ALA A 203 6.17 13.66 7.93
C ALA A 203 6.96 12.41 8.33
N ALA A 204 6.35 11.23 8.25
CA ALA A 204 7.00 9.97 8.59
C ALA A 204 8.21 9.65 7.69
N VAL A 205 8.20 10.07 6.42
CA VAL A 205 9.38 9.96 5.53
C VAL A 205 10.49 10.90 6.00
N ARG A 206 10.19 12.16 6.33
CA ARG A 206 11.19 13.11 6.84
C ARG A 206 11.82 12.66 8.14
N ASP A 207 11.02 12.17 9.08
CA ASP A 207 11.52 11.67 10.36
C ASP A 207 12.47 10.47 10.15
N ARG A 208 12.11 9.56 9.22
CA ARG A 208 12.96 8.43 8.84
C ARG A 208 14.29 8.88 8.24
N ASP A 209 14.25 9.80 7.28
CA ASP A 209 15.47 10.34 6.65
C ASP A 209 16.37 11.03 7.70
N GLU A 210 15.79 11.71 8.69
CA GLU A 210 16.54 12.30 9.82
C GLU A 210 17.18 11.22 10.71
N TYR A 211 16.46 10.14 11.01
CA TYR A 211 17.02 9.01 11.77
C TYR A 211 18.15 8.31 11.00
N ASP A 212 17.98 8.07 9.71
CA ASP A 212 19.00 7.44 8.85
C ASP A 212 20.26 8.33 8.77
N ALA A 213 20.10 9.65 8.68
CA ALA A 213 21.23 10.58 8.72
C ALA A 213 21.99 10.54 10.07
N LYS A 214 21.27 10.47 11.19
CA LYS A 214 21.87 10.32 12.53
C LYS A 214 22.56 8.96 12.69
N LEU A 215 22.03 7.91 12.07
CA LEU A 215 22.64 6.58 12.10
C LEU A 215 23.95 6.58 11.32
N MET A 216 23.95 7.15 10.10
CA MET A 216 25.16 7.30 9.27
C MET A 216 26.26 8.10 9.98
N ASP A 217 25.93 9.20 10.67
CA ASP A 217 26.93 9.96 11.45
C ASP A 217 27.55 9.12 12.58
N LYS A 218 26.74 8.32 13.27
CA LYS A 218 27.22 7.40 14.31
C LYS A 218 28.10 6.29 13.74
N GLU A 219 27.75 5.72 12.60
CA GLU A 219 28.54 4.70 11.91
C GLU A 219 29.93 5.23 11.52
N VAL A 220 29.99 6.44 10.93
CA VAL A 220 31.27 7.11 10.62
C VAL A 220 32.08 7.39 11.88
N LYS A 221 31.43 7.74 13.00
CA LYS A 221 32.12 7.94 14.29
C LYS A 221 32.69 6.63 14.83
N ILE A 222 31.96 5.52 14.71
CA ILE A 222 32.43 4.18 15.11
C ILE A 222 33.68 3.81 14.28
N GLU A 223 33.62 3.94 12.96
CA GLU A 223 34.77 3.63 12.08
C GLU A 223 36.02 4.45 12.44
N ARG A 224 35.87 5.74 12.76
CA ARG A 224 36.98 6.58 13.24
C ARG A 224 37.55 6.10 14.57
N LEU A 225 36.71 5.69 15.50
CA LEU A 225 37.15 5.18 16.81
C LEU A 225 37.85 3.82 16.66
N GLU A 226 37.33 2.92 15.84
CA GLU A 226 37.97 1.64 15.51
C GLU A 226 39.36 1.86 14.90
N GLY A 227 39.49 2.81 13.96
CA GLY A 227 40.79 3.18 13.41
C GLY A 227 41.76 3.76 14.45
N ALA A 228 41.26 4.54 15.41
CA ALA A 228 42.08 5.08 16.49
C ALA A 228 42.54 3.99 17.47
N VAL A 229 41.67 3.03 17.80
CA VAL A 229 42.01 1.87 18.64
C VAL A 229 43.07 1.01 17.96
N ALA A 230 42.88 0.66 16.68
CA ALA A 230 43.87 -0.13 15.93
C ALA A 230 45.25 0.55 15.88
N LYS A 231 45.28 1.88 15.75
CA LYS A 231 46.53 2.66 15.81
C LYS A 231 47.21 2.56 17.18
N LEU A 232 46.45 2.73 18.27
CA LEU A 232 46.97 2.63 19.63
C LEU A 232 47.47 1.22 19.95
N GLU A 233 46.77 0.19 19.49
CA GLU A 233 47.22 -1.21 19.64
C GLU A 233 48.54 -1.47 18.89
N ALA A 234 48.69 -0.91 17.68
CA ALA A 234 49.94 -1.00 16.93
C ALA A 234 51.10 -0.27 17.64
N GLU A 235 50.85 0.93 18.16
CA GLU A 235 51.83 1.70 18.94
C GLU A 235 52.21 0.98 20.24
N GLN A 236 51.24 0.37 20.92
CA GLN A 236 51.48 -0.44 22.12
C GLN A 236 52.30 -1.69 21.79
N ALA A 237 51.97 -2.40 20.71
CA ALA A 237 52.71 -3.57 20.27
C ALA A 237 54.15 -3.21 19.88
N HIS A 238 54.37 -2.07 19.21
CA HIS A 238 55.70 -1.54 18.91
C HIS A 238 56.47 -1.25 20.21
N SER A 239 55.86 -0.49 21.12
CA SER A 239 56.45 -0.15 22.41
C SER A 239 56.76 -1.37 23.28
N GLN A 240 55.98 -2.45 23.15
CA GLN A 240 56.25 -3.72 23.82
C GLN A 240 57.43 -4.47 23.20
N ARG A 241 57.58 -4.44 21.86
CA ARG A 241 58.74 -5.04 21.18
C ARG A 241 60.04 -4.30 21.50
N GLU A 242 60.01 -2.97 21.50
CA GLU A 242 61.18 -2.16 21.90
C GLU A 242 61.58 -2.47 23.34
N ARG A 243 60.61 -2.50 24.26
CA ARG A 243 60.87 -2.88 25.66
C ARG A 243 61.45 -4.28 25.80
N ALA A 244 60.93 -5.27 25.05
CA ALA A 244 61.47 -6.62 25.08
C ALA A 244 62.92 -6.68 24.60
N HIS A 245 63.25 -5.91 23.55
CA HIS A 245 64.62 -5.80 23.04
C HIS A 245 65.56 -5.15 24.06
N ASP A 246 65.13 -4.08 24.74
CA ASP A 246 65.92 -3.40 25.76
C ASP A 246 66.21 -4.30 26.97
N VAL A 247 65.19 -5.05 27.42
CA VAL A 247 65.31 -6.04 28.49
C VAL A 247 66.35 -7.12 28.14
N ASP A 248 66.25 -7.70 26.94
CA ASP A 248 67.19 -8.74 26.50
C ASP A 248 68.63 -8.20 26.40
N ALA A 249 68.80 -6.98 25.91
CA ALA A 249 70.10 -6.31 25.86
C ALA A 249 70.69 -6.14 27.28
N ILE A 250 69.89 -5.66 28.24
CA ILE A 250 70.33 -5.45 29.64
C ILE A 250 70.65 -6.77 30.35
N ARG A 251 69.85 -7.82 30.11
CA ARG A 251 70.13 -9.18 30.61
C ARG A 251 71.47 -9.68 30.10
N LEU A 252 71.76 -9.54 28.81
CA LEU A 252 73.03 -9.96 28.20
C LEU A 252 74.23 -9.23 28.78
N PHE A 253 74.15 -7.90 28.96
CA PHE A 253 75.24 -7.13 29.56
C PHE A 253 75.50 -7.48 31.02
N SER A 254 74.44 -7.63 31.82
CA SER A 254 74.59 -8.04 33.22
C SER A 254 75.27 -9.40 33.33
N LEU A 255 75.00 -10.32 32.41
CA LEU A 255 75.66 -11.62 32.34
C LEU A 255 77.13 -11.51 31.93
N ASP A 256 77.45 -10.74 30.89
CA ASP A 256 78.84 -10.57 30.44
C ASP A 256 79.69 -9.90 31.54
N LYS A 257 79.16 -8.88 32.22
CA LYS A 257 79.86 -8.24 33.34
C LYS A 257 80.07 -9.19 34.53
N ALA A 258 79.06 -10.00 34.86
CA ALA A 258 79.18 -11.00 35.92
C ALA A 258 80.23 -12.08 35.56
N ARG A 259 80.34 -12.46 34.28
CA ARG A 259 81.39 -13.39 33.80
C ARG A 259 82.78 -12.79 33.91
N ASP A 260 82.94 -11.53 33.52
CA ASP A 260 84.22 -10.81 33.62
C ASP A 260 84.71 -10.74 35.08
N GLN A 261 83.80 -10.57 36.02
CA GLN A 261 84.13 -10.63 37.45
C GLN A 261 84.38 -12.04 37.97
N THR A 262 83.73 -13.04 37.39
CA THR A 262 83.89 -14.44 37.80
C THR A 262 85.23 -15.02 37.35
N LEU A 263 85.72 -14.62 36.17
CA LEU A 263 86.98 -15.07 35.58
C LEU A 263 88.18 -15.08 36.54
N PRO A 264 88.56 -13.95 37.17
CA PRO A 264 89.68 -13.93 38.10
C PRO A 264 89.44 -14.79 39.34
N LEU A 265 88.19 -14.97 39.77
CA LEU A 265 87.84 -15.77 40.94
C LEU A 265 87.99 -17.27 40.68
N ILE A 266 87.75 -17.71 39.45
CA ILE A 266 87.92 -19.12 39.07
C ILE A 266 89.32 -19.45 38.53
N GLN A 267 90.18 -18.44 38.43
CA GLN A 267 91.57 -18.53 37.92
C GLN A 267 91.66 -18.88 36.43
N GLU A 268 90.72 -18.36 35.62
CA GLU A 268 90.72 -18.52 34.17
C GLU A 268 91.02 -17.18 33.51
N SER A 269 91.75 -17.17 32.39
CA SER A 269 92.16 -15.92 31.73
C SER A 269 91.07 -15.36 30.79
N SER A 270 90.20 -16.24 30.29
CA SER A 270 89.08 -15.86 29.41
C SER A 270 87.92 -16.86 29.52
N TRP A 271 86.71 -16.42 29.16
CA TRP A 271 85.54 -17.31 29.24
C TRP A 271 85.56 -18.40 28.16
N ALA A 272 86.30 -18.17 27.07
CA ALA A 272 86.57 -19.19 26.06
C ALA A 272 87.42 -20.33 26.64
N GLU A 273 88.49 -20.00 27.37
CA GLU A 273 89.32 -20.99 28.08
C GLU A 273 88.52 -21.74 29.15
N ALA A 274 87.69 -21.02 29.91
CA ALA A 274 86.84 -21.63 30.92
C ALA A 274 85.86 -22.66 30.33
N VAL A 275 85.36 -22.43 29.11
CA VAL A 275 84.41 -23.32 28.40
C VAL A 275 85.12 -24.46 27.67
N GLU A 276 86.37 -24.27 27.24
CA GLU A 276 87.10 -25.21 26.40
C GLU A 276 87.19 -26.60 27.04
N GLY A 277 86.70 -27.61 26.34
CA GLY A 277 86.69 -29.00 26.80
C GLY A 277 85.71 -29.31 27.94
N ARG A 278 84.86 -28.37 28.38
CA ARG A 278 83.88 -28.58 29.46
C ARG A 278 82.44 -28.59 28.92
N THR A 279 81.64 -29.53 29.40
CA THR A 279 80.18 -29.47 29.22
C THR A 279 79.59 -28.35 30.09
N PRO A 280 78.40 -27.81 29.76
CA PRO A 280 77.78 -26.78 30.60
C PRO A 280 77.54 -27.22 32.06
N GLU A 281 77.36 -28.52 32.33
CA GLU A 281 77.28 -29.03 33.71
C GLU A 281 78.66 -29.00 34.40
N GLN A 282 79.71 -29.45 33.72
CA GLN A 282 81.07 -29.41 34.24
C GLN A 282 81.53 -27.97 34.53
N LEU A 283 81.19 -27.03 33.63
CA LEU A 283 81.48 -25.62 33.83
C LEU A 283 80.71 -25.05 35.03
N ARG A 284 79.41 -25.36 35.17
CA ARG A 284 78.61 -24.96 36.34
C ARG A 284 79.21 -25.49 37.63
N GLN A 285 79.55 -26.78 37.68
CA GLN A 285 80.14 -27.39 38.85
C GLN A 285 81.48 -26.75 39.19
N HIS A 286 82.34 -26.52 38.19
CA HIS A 286 83.63 -25.85 38.36
C HIS A 286 83.47 -24.44 38.96
N VAL A 287 82.64 -23.61 38.34
CA VAL A 287 82.36 -22.23 38.79
C VAL A 287 81.78 -22.23 40.19
N SER A 288 80.80 -23.09 40.47
CA SER A 288 80.15 -23.22 41.77
C SER A 288 81.13 -23.65 42.87
N THR A 289 81.93 -24.70 42.63
CA THR A 289 82.94 -25.18 43.58
C THR A 289 83.99 -24.11 43.87
N ARG A 290 84.47 -23.38 42.85
CA ARG A 290 85.45 -22.31 43.03
C ARG A 290 84.89 -21.15 43.85
N LEU A 291 83.69 -20.67 43.53
CA LEU A 291 83.10 -19.53 44.23
C LEU A 291 82.72 -19.89 45.67
N MET A 292 82.22 -21.12 45.91
CA MET A 292 82.02 -21.63 47.27
C MET A 292 83.33 -21.72 48.07
N SER A 293 84.44 -22.13 47.45
CA SER A 293 85.75 -22.19 48.12
C SER A 293 86.26 -20.81 48.56
N LEU A 294 85.78 -19.74 47.92
CA LEU A 294 86.05 -18.34 48.28
C LEU A 294 85.01 -17.77 49.27
N GLY A 295 84.05 -18.58 49.73
CA GLY A 295 82.98 -18.15 50.62
C GLY A 295 81.91 -17.29 49.95
N ILE A 296 81.81 -17.32 48.62
CA ILE A 296 80.79 -16.62 47.85
C ILE A 296 79.66 -17.60 47.57
N ALA A 297 78.53 -17.43 48.27
CA ALA A 297 77.32 -18.22 48.03
C ALA A 297 76.59 -17.70 46.79
N ILE A 298 76.38 -18.57 45.80
CA ILE A 298 75.69 -18.22 44.56
C ILE A 298 74.49 -19.14 44.39
N PRO A 299 73.29 -18.58 44.14
CA PRO A 299 72.13 -19.39 43.83
C PRO A 299 72.40 -20.30 42.61
N PRO A 300 72.04 -21.60 42.66
CA PRO A 300 72.28 -22.55 41.56
C PRO A 300 71.77 -22.05 40.20
N ASP A 301 70.63 -21.36 40.20
CA ASP A 301 70.02 -20.76 39.00
C ASP A 301 70.87 -19.64 38.40
N CYS A 302 71.59 -18.87 39.23
CA CYS A 302 72.49 -17.81 38.76
C CYS A 302 73.75 -18.40 38.11
N VAL A 303 74.29 -19.49 38.66
CA VAL A 303 75.40 -20.24 38.04
C VAL A 303 74.97 -20.81 36.69
N HIS A 304 73.72 -21.26 36.57
CA HIS A 304 73.17 -21.75 35.31
C HIS A 304 73.12 -20.65 34.24
N LEU A 305 72.67 -19.45 34.61
CA LEU A 305 72.67 -18.30 33.70
C LEU A 305 74.10 -17.88 33.29
N LEU A 306 75.06 -17.90 34.23
CA LEU A 306 76.47 -17.57 33.93
C LEU A 306 77.12 -18.57 32.96
N CYS A 307 76.82 -19.86 33.11
CA CYS A 307 77.48 -20.95 32.38
C CYS A 307 76.70 -21.42 31.13
N GLY A 308 75.55 -20.82 30.84
CA GLY A 308 74.76 -21.12 29.64
C GLY A 308 75.49 -20.74 28.35
N TRP A 309 75.39 -21.59 27.32
CA TRP A 309 75.96 -21.34 25.99
C TRP A 309 75.13 -20.25 25.30
N ASN A 310 75.51 -18.99 25.47
CA ASN A 310 74.80 -17.89 24.84
C ASN A 310 75.17 -17.81 23.36
N ARG A 311 74.32 -18.38 22.50
CA ARG A 311 74.27 -18.08 21.06
C ARG A 311 73.75 -16.67 20.74
N PHE A 312 73.44 -15.86 21.75
CA PHE A 312 72.78 -14.55 21.65
C PHE A 312 73.75 -13.35 21.54
N ARG A 313 75.04 -13.59 21.30
CA ARG A 313 76.08 -12.57 21.52
C ARG A 313 76.20 -11.47 20.44
N ASP A 314 75.57 -11.63 19.29
CA ASP A 314 76.04 -10.86 18.13
C ASP A 314 75.32 -9.52 17.90
N TRP A 315 74.17 -9.22 18.52
CA TRP A 315 73.41 -8.00 18.17
C TRP A 315 72.93 -7.11 19.35
N GLY A 316 72.82 -7.64 20.57
CA GLY A 316 72.36 -6.87 21.75
C GLY A 316 73.46 -6.15 22.56
N ASN A 317 74.74 -6.37 22.25
CA ASN A 317 75.84 -6.05 23.16
C ASN A 317 76.18 -4.54 23.22
N ILE A 318 76.03 -3.81 22.12
CA ILE A 318 76.50 -2.41 22.04
C ILE A 318 75.67 -1.48 22.94
N ALA A 319 74.33 -1.56 22.89
CA ALA A 319 73.46 -0.68 23.67
C ALA A 319 73.64 -0.87 25.18
N ALA A 320 73.82 -2.12 25.62
CA ALA A 320 73.91 -2.44 27.02
C ALA A 320 75.30 -2.14 27.62
N HIS A 321 76.36 -2.08 26.81
CA HIS A 321 77.67 -1.57 27.24
C HIS A 321 77.68 -0.06 27.56
N PHE A 322 76.71 0.71 27.08
CA PHE A 322 76.57 2.14 27.38
C PHE A 322 75.50 2.44 28.45
N ALA A 323 74.78 1.43 28.94
CA ALA A 323 73.76 1.61 29.96
C ALA A 323 74.39 1.99 31.32
N THR A 324 73.80 2.99 31.95
CA THR A 324 74.14 3.41 33.31
C THR A 324 73.65 2.38 34.34
N LYS A 325 74.22 2.43 35.55
CA LYS A 325 73.82 1.55 36.66
C LYS A 325 72.32 1.66 36.96
N ASP A 326 71.77 2.86 36.92
CA ASP A 326 70.36 3.13 37.25
C ASP A 326 69.42 2.59 36.16
N GLU A 327 69.81 2.69 34.88
CA GLU A 327 69.05 2.12 33.75
C GLU A 327 68.97 0.59 33.82
N ILE A 328 70.06 -0.06 34.23
CA ILE A 328 70.09 -1.51 34.42
C ILE A 328 69.21 -1.92 35.61
N GLN A 329 69.27 -1.19 36.72
CA GLN A 329 68.45 -1.47 37.90
C GLN A 329 66.96 -1.27 37.61
N ASP A 330 66.58 -0.21 36.91
CA ASP A 330 65.20 0.05 36.52
C ASP A 330 64.67 -1.04 35.57
N ALA A 331 65.48 -1.52 34.63
CA ALA A 331 65.09 -2.66 33.79
C ALA A 331 64.86 -3.95 34.59
N ILE A 332 65.69 -4.23 35.59
CA ILE A 332 65.52 -5.40 36.48
C ILE A 332 64.20 -5.31 37.26
N LEU A 333 63.85 -4.11 37.76
CA LEU A 333 62.59 -3.91 38.49
C LEU A 333 61.34 -4.13 37.61
N ARG A 334 61.48 -3.95 36.30
CA ARG A 334 60.39 -4.15 35.32
C ARG A 334 60.19 -5.61 34.93
N GLU A 335 61.12 -6.50 35.28
CA GLU A 335 61.02 -7.92 34.97
C GLU A 335 59.94 -8.64 35.81
N PRO A 336 59.36 -9.73 35.28
CA PRO A 336 58.46 -10.60 36.05
C PRO A 336 59.12 -11.06 37.36
N GLU A 337 58.32 -11.19 38.42
CA GLU A 337 58.80 -11.55 39.76
C GLU A 337 59.59 -12.86 39.81
N ALA A 338 59.39 -13.78 38.86
CA ALA A 338 60.10 -15.05 38.81
C ALA A 338 61.60 -14.92 38.45
N ASP A 339 61.96 -13.95 37.61
CA ASP A 339 63.33 -13.75 37.12
C ASP A 339 64.05 -12.61 37.86
N ARG A 340 63.28 -11.67 38.44
CA ARG A 340 63.81 -10.48 39.12
C ARG A 340 64.86 -10.80 40.20
N PRO A 341 64.65 -11.74 41.15
CA PRO A 341 65.65 -12.03 42.18
C PRO A 341 67.00 -12.52 41.62
N LYS A 342 66.98 -13.23 40.48
CA LYS A 342 68.19 -13.76 39.83
C LYS A 342 68.98 -12.62 39.18
N LEU A 343 68.28 -11.71 38.51
CA LEU A 343 68.87 -10.55 37.86
C LEU A 343 69.38 -9.52 38.87
N GLU A 344 68.65 -9.30 39.97
CA GLU A 344 69.10 -8.47 41.10
C GLU A 344 70.39 -9.03 41.72
N TRP A 345 70.49 -10.35 41.90
CA TRP A 345 71.72 -10.99 42.41
C TRP A 345 72.89 -10.76 41.44
N LEU A 346 72.69 -11.01 40.14
CA LEU A 346 73.72 -10.79 39.12
C LEU A 346 74.16 -9.34 39.03
N PHE A 347 73.23 -8.40 39.16
CA PHE A 347 73.52 -6.96 39.19
C PHE A 347 74.35 -6.58 40.42
N ASN A 348 73.93 -7.00 41.61
CA ASN A 348 74.64 -6.71 42.86
C ASN A 348 76.06 -7.28 42.85
N PHE A 349 76.23 -8.50 42.33
CA PHE A 349 77.53 -9.11 42.07
C PHE A 349 78.34 -8.22 41.10
N SER A 350 77.79 -7.96 39.90
CA SER A 350 78.41 -7.18 38.80
C SER A 350 78.83 -5.75 39.15
N PHE A 351 78.19 -5.12 40.13
CA PHE A 351 78.40 -3.71 40.47
C PHE A 351 78.96 -3.49 41.89
N GLY A 352 79.47 -4.54 42.53
CA GLY A 352 80.31 -4.40 43.72
C GLY A 352 79.57 -4.22 45.03
N HIS A 353 78.33 -4.71 45.13
CA HIS A 353 77.67 -4.95 46.41
C HIS A 353 77.48 -6.46 46.53
N PRO A 354 78.52 -7.22 46.95
CA PRO A 354 78.30 -8.62 47.25
C PRO A 354 77.15 -8.68 48.27
N PRO A 355 76.08 -9.46 48.00
CA PRO A 355 74.97 -9.54 48.93
C PRO A 355 75.55 -9.90 50.29
N SER A 356 75.31 -9.04 51.27
CA SER A 356 75.67 -9.30 52.66
C SER A 356 75.16 -10.69 53.02
N ARG A 357 75.96 -11.46 53.78
CA ARG A 357 75.82 -12.89 54.14
C ARG A 357 74.45 -13.38 54.66
N GLU A 358 73.43 -12.54 54.69
CA GLU A 358 72.09 -12.82 55.16
C GLU A 358 71.15 -13.02 53.96
N LEU A 359 71.21 -14.23 53.38
CA LEU A 359 70.16 -14.83 52.55
C LEU A 359 69.75 -16.16 53.14
#